data_AF-A0A6A4ZLN5-F1
#
_entry.id   AF-A0A6A4ZLN5-F1
#
_cell.length_a   1.000
_cell.length_b   1.000
_cell.length_c   1.000
_cell.angle_alpha   90.00
_cell.angle_beta   90.00
_cell.angle_gamma   90.00
#
_symmetry.space_group_name_H-M   'P 1'
#
loop_
_entity.id
_entity.type
_entity.pdbx_description
1 polymer ?
#
loop_
_entity_poly.entity_id
_entity_poly.type
_entity_poly.pdbx_seq_one_letter_code
_entity_poly.pdbx_strand_id
1 'polypeptide(L)'
;MKPKQYTEVRKAIIEMVLTTDLSVHLQLVGSLKTALLSQNKNDVMESPMMLMKIIIKCADIGHSSKATLLHARWSELIIEEFFLQGDEEKELGMEISPFMNRASENSAKNQVGFFEFIILPFFDVVAEIVFTPGFKPILDQVHRNYNMWKKAEMLQLKNIKDILDQVFCVDEHRTVSAQANRTSFVPRPSHIGVHNSSSPRGTGNSGTPAMPVAPSPPLTSTGGGGPSTHHNSMCVTPPAAAPVLETPDEEPSPPLPGVE
;
A
#
# COMPACT_ATOMS: atom_id res chain seq x y z
N MET A 1 2.09 32.10 -20.13
CA MET A 1 2.15 30.83 -20.90
C MET A 1 1.40 31.02 -22.21
N LYS A 2 1.88 30.50 -23.36
CA LYS A 2 1.15 30.64 -24.64
C LYS A 2 -0.17 29.85 -24.58
N PRO A 3 -1.25 30.25 -25.29
CA PRO A 3 -2.55 29.57 -25.20
C PRO A 3 -2.50 28.06 -25.48
N LYS A 4 -1.73 27.62 -26.49
CA LYS A 4 -1.55 26.20 -26.81
C LYS A 4 -0.89 25.42 -25.65
N GLN A 5 0.18 25.97 -25.08
CA GLN A 5 0.88 25.37 -23.95
C GLN A 5 -0.04 25.27 -22.72
N TYR A 6 -0.88 26.29 -22.49
CA TYR A 6 -1.91 26.24 -21.45
C TYR A 6 -2.87 25.08 -21.62
N THR A 7 -3.41 24.89 -22.81
CA THR A 7 -4.31 23.77 -23.09
C THR A 7 -3.63 22.41 -22.89
N GLU A 8 -2.38 22.27 -23.35
CA GLU A 8 -1.61 21.02 -23.21
C GLU A 8 -1.31 20.69 -21.75
N VAL A 9 -0.83 21.66 -20.97
CA VAL A 9 -0.55 21.48 -19.53
C VAL A 9 -1.83 21.21 -18.76
N ARG A 10 -2.91 21.95 -19.04
CA ARG A 10 -4.22 21.72 -18.41
C ARG A 10 -4.71 20.30 -18.67
N LYS A 11 -4.62 19.82 -19.92
CA LYS A 11 -4.99 18.45 -20.28
C LYS A 11 -4.17 17.43 -19.50
N ALA A 12 -2.85 17.63 -19.41
CA ALA A 12 -1.97 16.74 -18.65
C ALA A 12 -2.31 16.70 -17.15
N ILE A 13 -2.57 17.86 -16.53
CA ILE A 13 -2.96 17.93 -15.11
C ILE A 13 -4.28 17.18 -14.89
N ILE A 14 -5.28 17.41 -15.74
CA ILE A 14 -6.58 16.72 -15.64
C ILE A 14 -6.37 15.20 -15.73
N GLU A 15 -5.61 14.73 -16.71
CA GLU A 15 -5.35 13.30 -16.87
C GLU A 15 -4.55 12.70 -15.71
N MET A 16 -3.60 13.44 -15.12
CA MET A 16 -2.86 13.00 -13.94
C MET A 16 -3.74 12.91 -12.69
N VAL A 17 -4.59 13.91 -12.44
CA VAL A 17 -5.51 13.90 -11.29
C VAL A 17 -6.54 12.80 -11.43
N LEU A 18 -7.14 12.61 -12.63
CA LEU A 18 -8.12 11.55 -12.83
C LEU A 18 -7.51 10.15 -12.67
N THR A 19 -6.21 9.98 -12.95
CA THR A 19 -5.58 8.66 -12.79
C THR A 19 -5.34 8.27 -11.33
N THR A 20 -5.39 9.21 -10.37
CA THR A 20 -5.14 8.87 -8.95
C THR A 20 -6.30 8.09 -8.36
N ASP A 21 -7.51 8.21 -8.92
CA ASP A 21 -8.68 7.43 -8.53
C ASP A 21 -8.35 5.91 -8.48
N LEU A 22 -8.63 5.31 -7.32
CA LEU A 22 -8.42 3.88 -7.08
C LEU A 22 -9.45 3.01 -7.80
N SER A 23 -10.61 3.56 -8.21
CA SER A 23 -11.64 2.84 -8.97
C SER A 23 -11.13 2.36 -10.35
N VAL A 24 -10.20 3.11 -10.95
CA VAL A 24 -9.57 2.78 -12.23
C VAL A 24 -8.18 2.13 -12.08
N HIS A 25 -7.70 1.93 -10.85
CA HIS A 25 -6.37 1.41 -10.56
C HIS A 25 -6.11 0.06 -11.24
N LEU A 26 -7.04 -0.88 -11.08
CA LEU A 26 -6.90 -2.23 -11.61
C LEU A 26 -6.90 -2.26 -13.15
N GLN A 27 -7.59 -1.31 -13.79
CA GLN A 27 -7.56 -1.18 -15.25
C GLN A 27 -6.16 -0.77 -15.72
N LEU A 28 -5.55 0.22 -15.06
CA LEU A 28 -4.18 0.66 -15.36
C LEU A 28 -3.17 -0.47 -15.13
N VAL A 29 -3.24 -1.16 -13.98
CA VAL A 29 -2.38 -2.32 -13.68
C VAL A 29 -2.54 -3.40 -14.75
N GLY A 30 -3.77 -3.69 -15.17
CA GLY A 30 -4.06 -4.62 -16.25
C GLY A 30 -3.39 -4.23 -17.57
N SER A 31 -3.55 -2.98 -17.99
CA SER A 31 -2.89 -2.46 -19.20
C SER A 31 -1.37 -2.56 -19.15
N LEU A 32 -0.75 -2.25 -18.00
CA LEU A 32 0.68 -2.40 -17.78
C LEU A 32 1.12 -3.86 -17.87
N LYS A 33 0.40 -4.78 -17.22
CA LYS A 33 0.68 -6.22 -17.29
C LYS A 33 0.57 -6.75 -18.72
N THR A 34 -0.43 -6.31 -19.48
CA THR A 34 -0.55 -6.66 -20.91
C THR A 34 0.65 -6.16 -21.70
N ALA A 35 1.08 -4.91 -21.52
CA ALA A 35 2.26 -4.36 -22.20
C ALA A 35 3.56 -5.11 -21.85
N LEU A 36 3.69 -5.59 -20.60
CA LEU A 36 4.80 -6.44 -20.17
C LEU A 36 4.81 -7.79 -20.91
N LEU A 37 3.65 -8.44 -21.00
CA LEU A 37 3.52 -9.76 -21.64
C LEU A 37 3.68 -9.72 -23.16
N SER A 38 3.20 -8.66 -23.81
CA SER A 38 3.29 -8.50 -25.27
C SER A 38 4.64 -7.98 -25.75
N GLN A 39 5.63 -7.80 -24.84
CA GLN A 39 6.93 -7.17 -25.13
C GLN A 39 6.83 -5.73 -25.69
N ASN A 40 5.69 -5.07 -25.50
CA ASN A 40 5.46 -3.69 -25.92
C ASN A 40 5.84 -2.69 -24.81
N LYS A 41 6.93 -2.96 -24.07
CA LYS A 41 7.41 -2.06 -23.01
C LYS A 41 7.71 -0.66 -23.57
N ASN A 42 8.17 -0.59 -24.82
CA ASN A 42 8.51 0.66 -25.49
C ASN A 42 7.29 1.58 -25.63
N ASP A 43 6.09 1.07 -25.90
CA ASP A 43 4.89 1.90 -26.04
C ASP A 43 4.55 2.65 -24.73
N VAL A 44 4.84 2.02 -23.59
CA VAL A 44 4.67 2.65 -22.26
C VAL A 44 5.76 3.68 -22.03
N MET A 45 7.01 3.36 -22.35
CA MET A 45 8.18 4.21 -22.13
C MET A 45 8.24 5.42 -23.06
N GLU A 46 7.71 5.29 -24.27
CA GLU A 46 7.67 6.34 -25.29
C GLU A 46 6.44 7.24 -25.14
N SER A 47 5.52 6.92 -24.23
CA SER A 47 4.33 7.72 -23.93
C SER A 47 4.55 8.60 -22.68
N PRO A 48 4.84 9.90 -22.83
CA PRO A 48 5.09 10.78 -21.68
C PRO A 48 3.88 10.87 -20.73
N MET A 49 2.67 10.79 -21.29
CA MET A 49 1.44 10.81 -20.49
C MET A 49 1.31 9.56 -19.63
N MET A 50 1.63 8.39 -20.18
CA MET A 50 1.59 7.13 -19.44
C MET A 50 2.60 7.15 -18.29
N LEU A 51 3.83 7.61 -18.56
CA LEU A 51 4.85 7.78 -17.53
C LEU A 51 4.42 8.74 -16.43
N MET A 52 3.85 9.90 -16.78
CA MET A 52 3.35 10.86 -15.79
C MET A 52 2.24 10.25 -14.92
N LYS A 53 1.32 9.48 -15.51
CA LYS A 53 0.27 8.76 -14.77
C LYS A 53 0.84 7.72 -13.80
N ILE A 54 1.85 6.96 -14.23
CA ILE A 54 2.54 5.99 -13.37
C ILE A 54 3.23 6.71 -12.21
N ILE A 55 3.99 7.77 -12.50
CA ILE A 55 4.74 8.53 -11.49
C ILE A 55 3.80 9.13 -10.44
N ILE A 56 2.72 9.79 -10.87
CA ILE A 56 1.79 10.42 -9.92
C ILE A 56 1.10 9.38 -9.05
N LYS A 57 0.72 8.21 -9.59
CA LYS A 57 0.18 7.13 -8.77
C LYS A 57 1.22 6.54 -7.83
N CYS A 58 2.47 6.32 -8.26
CA CYS A 58 3.54 5.91 -7.36
C CYS A 58 3.73 6.90 -6.21
N ALA A 59 3.56 8.20 -6.45
CA ALA A 59 3.64 9.22 -5.42
C ALA A 59 2.44 9.16 -4.45
N ASP A 60 1.23 9.03 -4.99
CA ASP A 60 -0.04 8.99 -4.25
C ASP A 60 -0.10 7.84 -3.24
N ILE A 61 0.16 6.61 -3.69
CA ILE A 61 0.25 5.41 -2.82
C ILE A 61 1.68 5.15 -2.32
N GLY A 62 2.55 6.16 -2.40
CA GLY A 62 3.99 6.04 -2.15
C GLY A 62 4.36 5.84 -0.69
N HIS A 63 3.45 6.10 0.26
CA HIS A 63 3.69 5.84 1.69
C HIS A 63 4.03 4.36 1.95
N SER A 64 3.49 3.45 1.15
CA SER A 64 3.77 2.00 1.18
C SER A 64 5.26 1.65 1.01
N SER A 65 6.00 2.52 0.32
CA SER A 65 7.42 2.34 -0.02
C SER A 65 8.38 3.16 0.85
N LYS A 66 7.88 3.90 1.84
CA LYS A 66 8.71 4.72 2.73
C LYS A 66 9.43 3.86 3.77
N ALA A 67 10.45 4.44 4.41
CA ALA A 67 11.07 3.83 5.58
C ALA A 67 10.01 3.43 6.61
N THR A 68 10.21 2.31 7.28
CA THR A 68 9.17 1.61 8.06
C THR A 68 8.48 2.50 9.10
N LEU A 69 9.22 3.33 9.83
CA LEU A 69 8.63 4.27 10.80
C LEU A 69 7.75 5.34 10.13
N LEU A 70 8.19 5.87 8.98
CA LEU A 70 7.41 6.86 8.24
C LEU A 70 6.17 6.23 7.63
N HIS A 71 6.29 5.01 7.10
CA HIS A 71 5.15 4.24 6.62
C HIS A 71 4.11 4.02 7.73
N ALA A 72 4.56 3.59 8.91
CA ALA A 72 3.73 3.37 10.09
C ALA A 72 2.95 4.64 10.47
N ARG A 73 3.63 5.79 10.51
CA ARG A 73 2.99 7.08 10.79
C ARG A 73 1.93 7.47 9.75
N TRP A 74 2.21 7.27 8.46
CA TRP A 74 1.21 7.55 7.41
C TRP A 74 0.01 6.60 7.50
N SER A 75 0.24 5.31 7.79
CA SER A 75 -0.83 4.34 7.98
C SER A 75 -1.70 4.68 9.19
N GLU A 76 -1.12 5.12 10.30
CA GLU A 76 -1.87 5.61 11.46
C GLU A 76 -2.78 6.78 11.12
N LEU A 77 -2.26 7.77 10.37
CA LEU A 77 -3.00 8.97 9.99
C LEU A 77 -4.21 8.65 9.09
N ILE A 78 -4.03 7.81 8.06
CA ILE A 78 -5.14 7.45 7.16
C ILE A 78 -6.19 6.57 7.86
N ILE A 79 -5.76 5.70 8.78
CA ILE A 79 -6.69 4.88 9.57
C ILE A 79 -7.51 5.76 10.51
N GLU A 80 -6.91 6.75 11.16
CA GLU A 80 -7.67 7.70 11.99
C GLU A 80 -8.64 8.53 11.14
N GLU A 81 -8.25 8.97 9.94
CA GLU A 81 -9.15 9.67 9.02
C GLU A 81 -10.38 8.81 8.66
N PHE A 82 -10.18 7.51 8.38
CA PHE A 82 -11.28 6.57 8.15
C PHE A 82 -12.19 6.45 9.37
N PHE A 83 -11.63 6.40 10.57
CA PHE A 83 -12.44 6.30 11.77
C PHE A 83 -13.24 7.58 12.05
N LEU A 84 -12.67 8.75 11.80
CA LEU A 84 -13.38 10.02 11.92
C LEU A 84 -14.57 10.09 10.95
N GLN A 85 -14.41 9.61 9.71
CA GLN A 85 -15.53 9.50 8.78
C GLN A 85 -16.61 8.53 9.30
N GLY A 86 -16.22 7.37 9.81
CA GLY A 86 -17.18 6.39 10.34
C GLY A 86 -17.93 6.88 11.59
N ASP A 87 -17.28 7.69 12.41
CA ASP A 87 -17.92 8.36 13.55
C ASP A 87 -18.98 9.37 13.07
N GLU A 88 -18.66 10.19 12.05
CA GLU A 88 -19.60 11.14 11.44
C GLU A 88 -20.79 10.43 10.78
N GLU A 89 -20.55 9.35 10.02
CA GLU A 89 -21.60 8.53 9.41
C GLU A 89 -22.55 7.96 10.47
N LYS A 90 -22.00 7.49 11.59
CA LYS A 90 -22.79 6.98 12.72
C LYS A 90 -23.63 8.09 13.37
N GLU A 91 -23.07 9.27 13.57
CA GLU A 91 -23.78 10.43 14.13
C GLU A 91 -24.93 10.90 13.23
N LEU A 92 -24.74 10.81 11.91
CA LEU A 92 -25.77 11.10 10.91
C LEU A 92 -26.81 9.97 10.74
N GLY A 93 -26.65 8.84 11.44
CA GLY A 93 -27.54 7.68 11.32
C GLY A 93 -27.40 6.93 9.99
N MET A 94 -26.26 7.06 9.32
CA MET A 94 -25.92 6.35 8.08
C MET A 94 -25.31 4.98 8.38
N GLU A 95 -25.32 4.11 7.37
CA GLU A 95 -24.51 2.89 7.42
C GLU A 95 -23.03 3.27 7.41
N ILE A 96 -22.27 2.78 8.40
CA ILE A 96 -20.84 3.07 8.49
C ILE A 96 -20.13 2.34 7.35
N SER A 97 -19.36 3.09 6.58
CA SER A 97 -18.59 2.61 5.45
C SER A 97 -17.60 1.51 5.86
N PRO A 98 -17.25 0.59 4.94
CA PRO A 98 -16.27 -0.46 5.20
C PRO A 98 -14.96 0.12 5.74
N PHE A 99 -14.35 -0.59 6.70
CA PHE A 99 -13.09 -0.23 7.38
C PHE A 99 -13.14 1.01 8.29
N MET A 100 -14.21 1.80 8.26
CA MET A 100 -14.34 3.07 9.00
C MET A 100 -14.88 2.90 10.42
N ASN A 101 -15.31 1.69 10.79
CA ASN A 101 -15.80 1.42 12.13
C ASN A 101 -14.67 1.06 13.11
N ARG A 102 -14.25 2.03 13.94
CA ARG A 102 -13.24 1.80 14.99
C ARG A 102 -13.64 0.78 16.05
N ALA A 103 -14.94 0.51 16.26
CA ALA A 103 -15.39 -0.50 17.22
C ALA A 103 -15.19 -1.94 16.72
N SER A 104 -15.05 -2.14 15.40
CA SER A 104 -14.79 -3.44 14.77
C SER A 104 -13.49 -3.42 13.96
N GLU A 105 -12.48 -2.71 14.47
CA GLU A 105 -11.21 -2.51 13.80
C GLU A 105 -10.48 -3.85 13.52
N ASN A 106 -9.88 -3.95 12.34
CA ASN A 106 -8.90 -4.98 11.99
C ASN A 106 -7.84 -4.41 11.05
N SER A 107 -7.05 -3.48 11.57
CA SER A 107 -6.06 -2.72 10.78
C SER A 107 -5.02 -3.63 10.14
N ALA A 108 -4.56 -4.69 10.81
CA ALA A 108 -3.59 -5.62 10.22
C ALA A 108 -4.14 -6.29 8.95
N LYS A 109 -5.33 -6.91 9.03
CA LYS A 109 -5.95 -7.56 7.86
C LYS A 109 -6.25 -6.57 6.75
N ASN A 110 -6.77 -5.39 7.10
CA ASN A 110 -7.11 -4.36 6.12
C ASN A 110 -5.86 -3.87 5.37
N GLN A 111 -4.75 -3.64 6.08
CA GLN A 111 -3.48 -3.23 5.45
C GLN A 111 -2.86 -4.37 4.62
N VAL A 112 -2.92 -5.63 5.07
CA VAL A 112 -2.49 -6.78 4.25
C VAL A 112 -3.26 -6.81 2.92
N GLY A 113 -4.59 -6.69 2.97
CA GLY A 113 -5.41 -6.61 1.76
C GLY A 113 -5.06 -5.43 0.87
N PHE A 114 -4.83 -4.24 1.44
CA PHE A 114 -4.39 -3.07 0.66
C PHE A 114 -3.08 -3.35 -0.09
N PHE A 115 -2.11 -4.00 0.55
CA PHE A 115 -0.87 -4.37 -0.13
C PHE A 115 -1.08 -5.41 -1.22
N GLU A 116 -1.83 -6.48 -0.95
CA GLU A 116 -2.05 -7.58 -1.89
C GLU A 116 -2.85 -7.16 -3.13
N PHE A 117 -3.86 -6.29 -2.97
CA PHE A 117 -4.75 -5.92 -4.07
C PHE A 117 -4.37 -4.62 -4.77
N ILE A 118 -3.73 -3.67 -4.09
CA ILE A 118 -3.42 -2.34 -4.65
C ILE A 118 -1.92 -2.17 -4.87
N ILE A 119 -1.12 -2.33 -3.82
CA ILE A 119 0.31 -1.96 -3.85
C ILE A 119 1.15 -2.93 -4.67
N LEU A 120 1.20 -4.20 -4.28
CA LEU A 120 2.12 -5.19 -4.88
C LEU A 120 1.87 -5.36 -6.39
N PRO A 121 0.61 -5.55 -6.88
CA PRO A 121 0.37 -5.71 -8.31
C PRO A 121 0.83 -4.51 -9.16
N PHE A 122 0.81 -3.31 -8.57
CA PHE A 122 1.24 -2.08 -9.25
C PHE A 122 2.75 -1.86 -9.16
N PHE A 123 3.34 -1.98 -7.96
CA PHE A 123 4.77 -1.76 -7.79
C PHE A 123 5.62 -2.82 -8.51
N ASP A 124 5.16 -4.08 -8.56
CA ASP A 124 5.84 -5.16 -9.30
C ASP A 124 5.90 -4.86 -10.80
N VAL A 125 4.76 -4.48 -11.40
CA VAL A 125 4.72 -4.20 -12.84
C VAL A 125 5.49 -2.93 -13.21
N VAL A 126 5.47 -1.90 -12.35
CA VAL A 126 6.26 -0.68 -12.53
C VAL A 126 7.76 -0.97 -12.44
N ALA A 127 8.16 -1.82 -11.48
CA ALA A 127 9.56 -2.23 -11.33
C ALA A 127 10.09 -2.95 -12.58
N GLU A 128 9.24 -3.68 -13.30
CA GLU A 128 9.60 -4.46 -14.50
C GLU A 128 9.58 -3.65 -15.81
N ILE A 129 8.74 -2.62 -15.91
CA ILE A 129 8.55 -1.85 -17.14
C ILE A 129 9.34 -0.54 -17.14
N VAL A 130 9.26 0.24 -16.07
CA VAL A 130 9.55 1.68 -16.17
C VAL A 130 10.92 2.07 -15.65
N PHE A 131 11.32 1.52 -14.52
CA PHE A 131 12.45 2.05 -13.74
C PHE A 131 13.50 0.97 -13.42
N THR A 132 13.68 -0.02 -14.30
CA THR A 132 14.72 -1.05 -14.12
C THR A 132 16.12 -0.46 -14.28
N PRO A 133 17.11 -0.76 -13.41
CA PRO A 133 17.01 -1.44 -12.10
C PRO A 133 16.80 -0.48 -10.91
N GLY A 134 16.75 0.84 -11.14
CA GLY A 134 16.70 1.87 -10.10
C GLY A 134 15.49 1.83 -9.15
N PHE A 135 14.41 1.16 -9.53
CA PHE A 135 13.21 0.99 -8.71
C PHE A 135 13.33 -0.11 -7.66
N LYS A 136 14.27 -1.05 -7.81
CA LYS A 136 14.38 -2.22 -6.94
C LYS A 136 14.45 -1.86 -5.44
N PRO A 137 15.22 -0.84 -5.00
CA PRO A 137 15.25 -0.47 -3.58
C PRO A 137 13.88 0.00 -3.04
N ILE A 138 13.06 0.62 -3.89
CA ILE A 138 11.69 1.06 -3.55
C ILE A 138 10.79 -0.17 -3.39
N LEU A 139 10.84 -1.11 -4.34
CA LEU A 139 10.09 -2.36 -4.26
C LEU A 139 10.50 -3.21 -3.06
N ASP A 140 11.80 -3.31 -2.77
CA ASP A 140 12.31 -4.01 -1.59
C ASP A 140 11.77 -3.39 -0.29
N GLN A 141 11.62 -2.05 -0.24
CA GLN A 141 11.02 -1.37 0.93
C GLN A 141 9.52 -1.63 1.04
N VAL A 142 8.80 -1.70 -0.09
CA VAL A 142 7.38 -2.11 -0.13
C VAL A 142 7.22 -3.49 0.49
N HIS A 143 8.02 -4.47 0.07
CA HIS A 143 7.96 -5.83 0.64
C HIS A 143 8.32 -5.86 2.13
N ARG A 144 9.31 -5.06 2.56
CA ARG A 144 9.62 -4.92 4.00
C ARG A 144 8.39 -4.47 4.79
N ASN A 145 7.72 -3.40 4.36
CA ASN A 145 6.54 -2.88 5.06
C ASN A 145 5.36 -3.85 5.00
N TYR A 146 5.14 -4.51 3.86
CA TYR A 146 4.15 -5.57 3.72
C TYR A 146 4.37 -6.71 4.73
N ASN A 147 5.62 -7.17 4.89
CA ASN A 147 5.95 -8.22 5.83
C ASN A 147 5.71 -7.81 7.30
N MET A 148 5.83 -6.52 7.63
CA MET A 148 5.45 -6.02 8.95
C MET A 148 3.94 -6.19 9.18
N TRP A 149 3.10 -5.85 8.21
CA TRP A 149 1.65 -6.08 8.31
C TRP A 149 1.28 -7.56 8.35
N LYS A 150 1.95 -8.43 7.58
CA LYS A 150 1.78 -9.88 7.70
C LYS A 150 2.16 -10.39 9.09
N LYS A 151 3.24 -9.87 9.69
CA LYS A 151 3.60 -10.19 11.08
C LYS A 151 2.50 -9.76 12.05
N ALA A 152 1.95 -8.56 11.90
CA ALA A 152 0.83 -8.09 12.73
C ALA A 152 -0.41 -8.98 12.60
N GLU A 153 -0.75 -9.39 11.38
CA GLU A 153 -1.87 -10.30 11.11
C GLU A 153 -1.62 -11.69 11.73
N MET A 154 -0.42 -12.24 11.62
CA MET A 154 -0.03 -13.51 12.25
C MET A 154 -0.14 -13.44 13.78
N LEU A 155 0.23 -12.32 14.38
CA LEU A 155 0.09 -12.06 15.81
C LEU A 155 -1.37 -11.76 16.22
N GLN A 156 -2.31 -11.74 15.26
CA GLN A 156 -3.73 -11.43 15.46
C GLN A 156 -3.96 -10.05 16.09
N LEU A 157 -3.04 -9.11 15.84
CA LEU A 157 -3.18 -7.73 16.29
C LEU A 157 -4.21 -7.03 15.42
N LYS A 158 -5.25 -6.51 16.04
CA LYS A 158 -6.35 -5.84 15.33
C LYS A 158 -6.22 -4.33 15.36
N ASN A 159 -5.89 -3.78 16.53
CA ASN A 159 -5.88 -2.35 16.77
C ASN A 159 -4.56 -1.71 16.30
N ILE A 160 -4.65 -0.55 15.65
CA ILE A 160 -3.50 0.17 15.10
C ILE A 160 -2.46 0.50 16.17
N LYS A 161 -2.86 0.87 17.38
CA LYS A 161 -1.94 1.20 18.47
C LYS A 161 -1.06 0.01 18.84
N ASP A 162 -1.67 -1.16 19.08
CA ASP A 162 -0.93 -2.38 19.42
C ASP A 162 0.01 -2.81 18.29
N ILE A 163 -0.41 -2.63 17.04
CA ILE A 163 0.41 -2.92 15.87
C ILE A 163 1.63 -2.00 15.83
N LEU A 164 1.44 -0.69 16.05
CA LEU A 164 2.54 0.26 16.06
C LEU A 164 3.55 -0.07 17.18
N ASP A 165 3.06 -0.34 18.39
CA ASP A 165 3.88 -0.60 19.57
C ASP A 165 4.67 -1.93 19.46
N GLN A 166 4.06 -2.98 18.93
CA GLN A 166 4.65 -4.33 18.96
C GLN A 166 5.37 -4.71 17.66
N VAL A 167 4.97 -4.12 16.53
CA VAL A 167 5.48 -4.50 15.21
C VAL A 167 6.35 -3.41 14.64
N PHE A 168 5.87 -2.16 14.60
CA PHE A 168 6.58 -1.06 13.95
C PHE A 168 7.54 -0.30 14.87
N CYS A 169 7.52 -0.57 16.18
CA CYS A 169 8.47 0.01 17.11
C CYS A 169 9.90 -0.51 16.84
N VAL A 170 10.87 0.39 16.90
CA VAL A 170 12.28 0.04 16.79
C VAL A 170 12.78 -0.19 18.21
N ASP A 171 13.22 -1.41 18.51
CA ASP A 171 14.09 -1.63 19.67
C ASP A 171 15.37 -0.82 19.47
N GLU A 172 15.47 0.38 20.07
CA GLU A 172 16.71 1.14 20.13
C GLU A 172 17.86 0.30 20.72
N HIS A 173 17.54 -0.73 21.50
CA HIS A 173 18.51 -1.63 22.12
C HIS A 173 19.13 -2.67 21.19
N ARG A 174 18.59 -2.90 19.97
CA ARG A 174 19.16 -3.89 19.04
C ARG A 174 20.29 -3.33 18.18
N THR A 175 20.36 -2.01 18.00
CA THR A 175 21.36 -1.38 17.13
C THR A 175 22.70 -1.19 17.83
N VAL A 176 22.71 -1.07 19.16
CA VAL A 176 23.95 -0.87 19.94
C VAL A 176 24.80 -2.14 20.02
N SER A 177 24.18 -3.33 20.03
CA SER A 177 24.92 -4.61 20.13
C SER A 177 25.64 -4.99 18.83
N ALA A 178 25.17 -4.51 17.67
CA ALA A 178 25.80 -4.79 16.38
C ALA A 178 27.03 -3.92 16.09
N GLN A 179 27.15 -2.74 16.73
CA GLN A 179 28.31 -1.84 16.59
C GLN A 179 29.38 -2.03 17.67
N ALA A 180 29.06 -2.66 18.80
CA ALA A 180 30.03 -2.94 19.86
C ALA A 180 31.12 -3.97 19.47
N ASN A 181 30.95 -4.72 18.37
CA ASN A 181 31.90 -5.76 17.92
C ASN A 181 32.84 -5.33 16.78
N ARG A 182 32.87 -4.04 16.41
CA ARG A 182 33.86 -3.50 15.46
C ARG A 182 34.32 -2.12 15.90
N THR A 183 35.29 -2.07 16.80
CA THR A 183 36.47 -1.18 16.75
C THR A 183 37.23 -1.22 18.08
N SER A 184 38.23 -2.10 18.18
CA SER A 184 39.40 -1.85 19.03
C SER A 184 40.45 -1.14 18.18
N PHE A 185 40.31 0.17 18.00
CA PHE A 185 41.39 1.00 17.47
C PHE A 185 41.58 2.16 18.43
N VAL A 186 42.71 2.15 19.13
CA VAL A 186 43.12 3.17 20.09
C VAL A 186 43.89 4.27 19.33
N PRO A 187 43.43 5.52 19.28
CA PRO A 187 44.24 6.62 18.78
C PRO A 187 45.07 7.27 19.90
N ARG A 188 46.33 7.55 19.62
CA ARG A 188 47.29 8.25 20.50
C ARG A 188 47.05 9.78 20.47
N PRO A 189 47.19 10.53 21.59
CA PRO A 189 46.84 11.95 21.62
C PRO A 189 48.05 12.91 21.56
N SER A 190 47.86 14.04 20.84
CA SER A 190 48.55 15.35 20.97
C SER A 190 48.23 16.22 19.74
N HIS A 191 47.97 17.53 19.70
CA HIS A 191 47.84 18.63 20.67
C HIS A 191 47.12 19.82 19.96
N ILE A 192 46.25 20.52 20.69
CA ILE A 192 45.96 21.98 20.72
C ILE A 192 45.50 22.74 19.45
N GLY A 193 44.37 23.46 19.59
CA GLY A 193 43.99 24.61 18.77
C GLY A 193 42.55 25.09 19.02
N VAL A 194 42.38 25.94 20.04
CA VAL A 194 41.11 26.60 20.40
C VAL A 194 40.76 27.69 19.39
N HIS A 195 39.49 27.80 18.96
CA HIS A 195 38.84 29.09 18.70
C HIS A 195 37.31 28.97 18.76
N ASN A 196 36.70 29.96 19.41
CA ASN A 196 35.31 30.07 19.83
C ASN A 196 34.60 31.13 18.97
N SER A 197 33.36 30.91 18.53
CA SER A 197 32.41 31.99 18.22
C SER A 197 30.96 31.52 18.08
N SER A 198 30.12 32.18 18.88
CA SER A 198 28.66 32.26 19.04
C SER A 198 27.72 32.28 17.80
N SER A 199 26.62 31.51 17.90
CA SER A 199 25.15 31.67 17.63
C SER A 199 24.58 32.80 16.70
N PRO A 200 23.28 32.80 16.26
CA PRO A 200 22.11 31.99 16.69
C PRO A 200 21.13 31.45 15.59
N ARG A 201 20.11 30.73 16.07
CA ARG A 201 18.95 30.11 15.39
C ARG A 201 17.99 31.11 14.72
N GLY A 202 17.35 30.66 13.63
CA GLY A 202 16.12 31.23 13.06
C GLY A 202 15.05 30.14 12.89
N THR A 203 13.86 30.40 13.42
CA THR A 203 12.68 29.53 13.51
C THR A 203 11.89 29.50 12.19
N GLY A 204 11.54 28.31 11.71
CA GLY A 204 10.63 28.09 10.58
C GLY A 204 9.17 28.12 11.01
N ASN A 205 8.33 28.77 10.20
CA ASN A 205 6.88 28.73 10.28
C ASN A 205 6.37 28.15 8.95
N SER A 206 5.66 27.02 8.98
CA SER A 206 5.03 26.44 7.80
C SER A 206 3.58 26.08 8.15
N GLY A 207 2.65 26.91 7.66
CA GLY A 207 1.23 26.59 7.62
C GLY A 207 0.95 25.48 6.62
N THR A 208 0.12 24.53 7.03
CA THR A 208 -0.40 23.43 6.22
C THR A 208 -1.67 23.87 5.48
N PRO A 209 -1.80 23.69 4.16
CA PRO A 209 -3.08 23.81 3.47
C PRO A 209 -3.81 22.46 3.47
N ALA A 210 -5.11 22.49 3.77
CA ALA A 210 -6.06 21.40 3.66
C ALA A 210 -6.43 21.10 2.19
N MET A 211 -6.68 19.83 1.87
CA MET A 211 -7.14 19.31 0.57
C MET A 211 -8.07 18.09 0.82
N PRO A 212 -8.89 17.67 -0.17
CA PRO A 212 -10.32 17.48 0.01
C PRO A 212 -10.79 16.03 0.13
N VAL A 213 -11.97 15.91 0.73
CA VAL A 213 -12.79 14.71 0.98
C VAL A 213 -13.07 13.91 -0.30
N ALA A 214 -12.95 12.58 -0.20
CA ALA A 214 -13.26 11.63 -1.27
C ALA A 214 -14.79 11.54 -1.53
N PRO A 215 -15.23 11.34 -2.79
CA PRO A 215 -16.65 11.32 -3.12
C PRO A 215 -17.30 9.95 -2.85
N SER A 216 -18.50 9.98 -2.28
CA SER A 216 -19.42 8.85 -2.15
C SER A 216 -19.90 8.33 -3.52
N PRO A 217 -20.28 7.04 -3.64
CA PRO A 217 -20.78 6.46 -4.90
C PRO A 217 -22.18 6.98 -5.28
N PRO A 218 -22.55 6.94 -6.58
CA PRO A 218 -23.78 7.56 -7.07
C PRO A 218 -25.05 6.78 -6.68
N LEU A 219 -26.03 7.50 -6.12
CA LEU A 219 -27.41 7.05 -5.97
C LEU A 219 -28.11 7.07 -7.34
N THR A 220 -28.40 5.90 -7.89
CA THR A 220 -29.32 5.78 -9.03
C THR A 220 -30.76 5.93 -8.54
N SER A 221 -31.36 7.07 -8.86
CA SER A 221 -32.79 7.32 -8.81
C SER A 221 -33.46 6.71 -10.05
N THR A 222 -34.25 5.64 -9.87
CA THR A 222 -35.40 5.35 -10.73
C THR A 222 -36.55 4.90 -9.85
N GLY A 223 -37.61 5.70 -9.79
CA GLY A 223 -38.81 5.40 -9.03
C GLY A 223 -39.76 4.42 -9.74
N GLY A 224 -40.56 3.72 -8.94
CA GLY A 224 -41.96 3.40 -9.25
C GLY A 224 -42.32 1.94 -9.56
N GLY A 225 -42.84 1.22 -8.56
CA GLY A 225 -43.79 0.10 -8.73
C GLY A 225 -43.41 -1.22 -8.05
N GLY A 226 -43.96 -1.53 -6.86
CA GLY A 226 -43.82 -2.84 -6.19
C GLY A 226 -44.86 -3.88 -6.68
N PRO A 227 -45.16 -4.96 -5.93
CA PRO A 227 -44.36 -5.66 -4.92
C PRO A 227 -44.18 -7.16 -5.25
N SER A 228 -43.02 -7.76 -4.93
CA SER A 228 -42.95 -9.21 -4.72
C SER A 228 -41.71 -9.60 -3.91
N THR A 229 -41.97 -10.44 -2.91
CA THR A 229 -41.04 -11.08 -1.99
C THR A 229 -39.95 -11.86 -2.72
N HIS A 230 -38.68 -11.62 -2.40
CA HIS A 230 -37.68 -12.64 -2.07
C HIS A 230 -36.37 -11.96 -1.66
N HIS A 231 -35.81 -12.42 -0.54
CA HIS A 231 -34.49 -12.09 -0.02
C HIS A 231 -33.40 -12.15 -1.10
N ASN A 232 -32.50 -11.16 -1.13
CA ASN A 232 -31.11 -11.40 -1.52
C ASN A 232 -30.17 -10.42 -0.80
N SER A 233 -29.50 -10.94 0.23
CA SER A 233 -28.39 -10.29 0.92
C SER A 233 -27.12 -10.59 0.10
N MET A 234 -26.52 -9.59 -0.53
CA MET A 234 -25.19 -9.75 -1.14
C MET A 234 -24.12 -9.58 -0.06
N CYS A 235 -23.90 -10.68 0.65
CA CYS A 235 -22.68 -10.92 1.42
C CYS A 235 -21.53 -11.15 0.44
N VAL A 236 -20.45 -10.36 0.54
CA VAL A 236 -19.21 -10.62 -0.20
C VAL A 236 -18.50 -11.78 0.51
N THR A 237 -18.68 -13.00 0.00
CA THR A 237 -17.93 -14.18 0.42
C THR A 237 -16.53 -14.18 -0.23
N PRO A 238 -15.49 -14.66 0.48
CA PRO A 238 -14.16 -14.86 -0.10
C PRO A 238 -14.15 -16.03 -1.10
N PRO A 239 -13.23 -16.05 -2.08
CA PRO A 239 -13.16 -17.13 -3.06
C PRO A 239 -12.82 -18.46 -2.40
N ALA A 240 -13.50 -19.52 -2.85
CA ALA A 240 -13.32 -20.89 -2.40
C ALA A 240 -11.89 -21.40 -2.66
N ALA A 241 -11.38 -22.20 -1.72
CA ALA A 241 -10.12 -22.92 -1.82
C ALA A 241 -10.09 -23.81 -3.09
N ALA A 242 -8.91 -23.88 -3.72
CA ALA A 242 -8.65 -24.76 -4.85
C ALA A 242 -8.97 -26.24 -4.51
N PRO A 243 -9.49 -27.03 -5.44
CA PRO A 243 -9.78 -28.44 -5.20
C PRO A 243 -8.47 -29.22 -4.99
N VAL A 244 -8.47 -30.03 -3.95
CA VAL A 244 -7.49 -31.10 -3.72
C VAL A 244 -7.62 -32.08 -4.89
N LEU A 245 -6.52 -32.32 -5.61
CA LEU A 245 -6.48 -33.44 -6.56
C LEU A 245 -6.66 -34.73 -5.76
N GLU A 246 -7.78 -35.41 -5.95
CA GLU A 246 -7.94 -36.81 -5.60
C GLU A 246 -6.92 -37.61 -6.41
N THR A 247 -6.03 -38.30 -5.70
CA THR A 247 -5.19 -39.36 -6.27
C THR A 247 -6.10 -40.51 -6.70
N PRO A 248 -5.98 -41.05 -7.92
CA PRO A 248 -6.78 -42.19 -8.34
C PRO A 248 -6.44 -43.43 -7.50
N ASP A 249 -7.49 -44.18 -7.14
CA ASP A 249 -7.45 -45.44 -6.40
C ASP A 249 -6.37 -46.39 -6.96
N GLU A 250 -5.47 -46.86 -6.08
CA GLU A 250 -4.62 -48.02 -6.36
C GLU A 250 -5.51 -49.26 -6.52
N GLU A 251 -5.51 -49.87 -7.72
CA GLU A 251 -5.96 -51.24 -7.87
C GLU A 251 -5.12 -52.18 -6.98
N PRO A 252 -5.74 -53.14 -6.28
CA PRO A 252 -5.00 -54.10 -5.47
C PRO A 252 -4.16 -55.01 -6.38
N SER A 253 -2.85 -55.04 -6.11
CA SER A 253 -1.91 -55.92 -6.78
C SER A 253 -2.29 -57.41 -6.63
N PRO A 254 -2.10 -58.25 -7.67
CA PRO A 254 -2.32 -59.69 -7.56
C PRO A 254 -1.25 -60.32 -6.64
N PRO A 255 -1.58 -61.43 -5.93
CA PRO A 255 -0.64 -62.07 -5.03
C PRO A 255 0.54 -62.69 -5.79
N LEU A 256 1.76 -62.45 -5.30
CA LEU A 256 2.98 -63.09 -5.78
C LEU A 256 2.96 -64.59 -5.45
N PRO A 257 3.55 -65.45 -6.31
CA PRO A 257 3.60 -66.89 -6.09
C PRO A 257 4.48 -67.23 -4.88
N GLY A 258 4.04 -68.24 -4.14
CA GLY A 258 4.65 -68.70 -2.89
C GLY A 258 6.11 -69.11 -3.02
N VAL A 259 6.84 -68.88 -1.94
CA VAL A 259 8.13 -69.52 -1.67
C VAL A 259 7.89 -70.56 -0.58
N GLU A 260 7.69 -71.81 -1.03
CA GLU A 260 8.19 -73.01 -0.36
C GLU A 260 9.18 -73.68 -1.32
#